data_AF-A0AAP9S7X2-F1
#
_entry.id   AF-A0AAP9S7X2-F1
#
_cell.length_a   1.000
_cell.length_b   1.000
_cell.length_c   1.000
_cell.angle_alpha   90.00
_cell.angle_beta   90.00
_cell.angle_gamma   90.00
#
_symmetry.space_group_name_H-M   'P 1'
#
loop_
_entity.id
_entity.type
_entity.pdbx_description
1 polymer ?
#
loop_
_entity_poly.entity_id
_entity_poly.type
_entity_poly.pdbx_seq_one_letter_code
_entity_poly.pdbx_strand_id
1 'polypeptide(L)' 'MTQEEQIRLYRLMEKLNWFFHQEMHYLNRDIAEKTARECYPEIRDFTYDILWNDLPKEIQEQLMDEEESL' A
#
# COMPACT_ATOMS: atom_id res chain seq x y z
N MET A 1 -13.17 -2.13 -7.54
CA MET A 1 -12.99 -1.03 -6.57
C MET A 1 -14.25 -0.18 -6.48
N THR A 2 -14.71 0.09 -5.26
CA THR A 2 -15.81 1.03 -4.94
C THR A 2 -15.31 2.46 -4.78
N GLN A 3 -16.23 3.44 -4.72
CA GLN A 3 -15.86 4.84 -4.46
C GLN A 3 -15.25 5.04 -3.06
N GLU A 4 -15.70 4.28 -2.06
CA GLU A 4 -15.14 4.32 -0.70
C GLU A 4 -13.69 3.83 -0.69
N GLU A 5 -13.41 2.73 -1.38
CA GLU A 5 -12.05 2.18 -1.55
C GLU A 5 -11.15 3.17 -2.30
N GLN A 6 -11.65 3.87 -3.32
CA GLN A 6 -10.87 4.91 -4.01
C GLN A 6 -10.48 6.06 -3.08
N ILE A 7 -11.40 6.52 -2.22
CA ILE A 7 -11.12 7.58 -1.23
C ILE A 7 -10.10 7.09 -0.18
N ARG A 8 -10.24 5.86 0.29
CA ARG A 8 -9.28 5.22 1.21
C ARG A 8 -7.89 5.14 0.59
N LEU A 9 -7.80 4.68 -0.66
CA LEU A 9 -6.54 4.60 -1.41
C LEU A 9 -5.91 5.97 -1.56
N TYR A 10 -6.69 6.99 -1.97
CA TYR A 10 -6.19 8.36 -2.10
C TYR A 10 -5.60 8.88 -0.78
N ARG A 11 -6.29 8.69 0.34
CA ARG A 11 -5.80 9.09 1.67
C ARG A 11 -4.54 8.34 2.08
N LEU A 12 -4.46 7.04 1.76
CA LEU A 12 -3.25 6.25 1.99
C LEU A 12 -2.09 6.83 1.17
N MET A 13 -2.31 7.13 -0.11
CA MET A 13 -1.31 7.74 -0.97
C MET A 13 -0.87 9.12 -0.50
N GLU A 14 -1.77 9.96 0.02
CA GLU A 14 -1.40 11.26 0.62
C GLU A 14 -0.48 11.09 1.84
N LYS A 15 -0.79 10.15 2.74
CA LYS A 15 0.03 9.86 3.92
C LYS A 15 1.41 9.33 3.54
N LEU A 16 1.46 8.39 2.60
CA LEU A 16 2.73 7.83 2.11
C LEU A 16 3.55 8.90 1.38
N ASN A 17 2.92 9.72 0.55
CA ASN A 17 3.58 10.84 -0.12
C ASN A 17 4.18 11.80 0.91
N TRP A 18 3.43 12.21 1.95
CA TRP A 18 3.96 13.05 3.03
C TRP A 18 5.16 12.38 3.74
N PHE A 19 5.06 11.07 4.01
CA PHE A 19 6.12 10.32 4.69
C PHE A 19 7.41 10.26 3.87
N PHE A 20 7.33 10.02 2.55
CA PHE A 20 8.51 9.93 1.69
C PHE A 20 9.02 11.28 1.16
N HIS A 21 8.22 12.35 1.26
CA HIS A 21 8.59 13.66 0.73
C HIS A 21 9.80 14.31 1.42
N GLN A 22 10.10 13.93 2.67
CA GLN A 22 11.21 14.50 3.44
C GLN A 22 11.97 13.40 4.19
N GLU A 23 13.29 13.34 4.03
CA GLU A 23 14.13 12.29 4.64
C GLU A 23 13.99 12.24 6.16
N MET A 24 13.80 13.39 6.80
CA MET A 24 13.60 13.46 8.25
C MET A 24 12.39 12.67 8.75
N HIS A 25 11.36 12.44 7.92
CA HIS A 25 10.18 11.68 8.32
C HIS A 25 10.48 10.19 8.41
N TYR A 26 11.09 9.60 7.39
CA TYR A 26 11.37 8.16 7.38
C TYR A 26 12.67 7.77 8.10
N LEU A 27 13.59 8.72 8.31
CA LEU A 27 14.77 8.50 9.18
C LEU A 27 14.46 8.66 10.67
N ASN A 28 13.36 9.35 11.03
CA ASN A 28 12.92 9.44 12.41
C ASN A 28 12.16 8.16 12.79
N ARG A 29 12.73 7.37 13.71
CA ARG A 29 12.18 6.10 14.16
C ARG A 29 10.75 6.20 14.67
N ASP A 30 10.42 7.20 15.49
CA ASP A 30 9.10 7.32 16.11
C ASP A 30 8.04 7.68 15.05
N ILE A 31 8.40 8.55 14.09
CA ILE A 31 7.54 8.89 12.96
C ILE A 31 7.34 7.66 12.07
N ALA A 32 8.43 6.96 11.70
CA ALA A 32 8.38 5.77 10.88
C ALA A 32 7.54 4.65 11.52
N GLU A 33 7.72 4.38 12.81
CA GLU A 33 6.97 3.36 13.53
C GLU A 33 5.48 3.73 13.60
N LYS A 34 5.16 5.00 13.90
CA LYS A 34 3.77 5.46 13.91
C LYS A 34 3.13 5.35 12.52
N THR A 35 3.80 5.83 11.48
CA THR A 35 3.29 5.77 10.10
C THR A 35 3.09 4.33 9.64
N ALA A 36 4.02 3.43 9.97
CA ALA A 36 3.88 2.00 9.66
C ALA A 36 2.64 1.39 10.35
N ARG A 37 2.44 1.64 11.65
CA ARG A 37 1.26 1.14 12.38
C ARG A 37 -0.05 1.67 11.82
N GLU A 38 -0.08 2.93 11.39
CA GLU A 38 -1.29 3.54 10.83
C GLU A 38 -1.58 3.09 9.39
N CYS A 39 -0.54 2.92 8.56
CA CYS A 39 -0.72 2.63 7.13
C CYS A 39 -0.79 1.13 6.83
N TYR A 40 -0.13 0.28 7.61
CA TYR A 40 -0.03 -1.15 7.31
C TYR A 40 -1.39 -1.87 7.19
N PRO A 41 -2.41 -1.60 8.03
CA PRO A 41 -3.72 -2.22 7.86
C PRO A 41 -4.34 -1.90 6.50
N GLU A 42 -4.28 -0.64 6.07
CA GLU A 42 -4.79 -0.23 4.75
C GLU A 42 -3.95 -0.83 3.62
N ILE A 43 -2.62 -0.81 3.73
CA ILE A 43 -1.72 -1.43 2.73
C ILE A 43 -2.06 -2.91 2.56
N ARG A 44 -2.24 -3.65 3.66
CA ARG A 44 -2.58 -5.07 3.63
C ARG A 44 -3.92 -5.31 2.94
N ASP A 45 -4.96 -4.59 3.36
CA ASP A 45 -6.32 -4.71 2.80
C ASP A 45 -6.30 -4.41 1.29
N PHE A 46 -5.62 -3.34 0.88
CA PHE A 46 -5.44 -3.05 -0.54
C PHE A 46 -4.65 -4.13 -1.28
N THR A 47 -3.57 -4.64 -0.69
CA THR A 47 -2.69 -5.60 -1.36
C THR A 47 -3.38 -6.93 -1.60
N TYR A 48 -4.06 -7.50 -0.60
CA TYR A 48 -4.56 -8.86 -0.67
C TYR A 48 -6.05 -8.96 -0.97
N ASP A 49 -6.84 -7.97 -0.57
CA ASP A 49 -8.30 -8.08 -0.54
C ASP A 49 -9.00 -7.16 -1.56
N ILE A 50 -8.44 -5.99 -1.87
CA ILE A 50 -9.05 -5.04 -2.82
C ILE A 50 -8.37 -5.10 -4.19
N LEU A 51 -7.10 -4.70 -4.29
CA LEU A 51 -6.41 -4.59 -5.58
C LEU A 51 -6.22 -5.96 -6.22
N TRP A 52 -5.79 -6.95 -5.43
CA TRP A 52 -5.62 -8.32 -5.92
C TRP A 52 -6.90 -8.85 -6.59
N ASN A 53 -8.04 -8.70 -5.92
CA ASN A 53 -9.32 -9.19 -6.42
C ASN A 53 -9.86 -8.37 -7.61
N ASP A 54 -9.43 -7.11 -7.77
CA ASP A 54 -9.77 -6.27 -8.92
C ASP A 54 -8.91 -6.57 -10.16
N LEU A 55 -7.73 -7.20 -9.99
CA LEU A 55 -6.84 -7.52 -11.11
C LEU A 55 -7.38 -8.68 -11.95
N PRO A 56 -7.21 -8.67 -13.28
CA PRO A 56 -7.46 -9.83 -14.13
C PRO A 56 -6.58 -11.03 -13.71
N LYS A 57 -7.09 -12.25 -13.88
CA LYS A 57 -6.37 -13.48 -13.49
C LYS A 57 -5.02 -13.61 -14.17
N GLU A 58 -4.94 -13.21 -15.44
CA GLU A 58 -3.70 -13.27 -16.21
C GLU A 58 -2.62 -12.36 -15.62
N ILE A 59 -3.01 -11.25 -15.00
CA ILE A 59 -2.10 -10.33 -14.31
C ILE A 59 -1.74 -10.87 -12.92
N GLN A 60 -2.70 -11.47 -12.21
CA GLN A 60 -2.43 -12.14 -10.94
C GLN A 60 -1.37 -13.24 -11.10
N GLU A 61 -1.52 -14.09 -12.11
CA GLU A 61 -0.57 -15.17 -12.43
C GLU A 61 0.83 -14.61 -12.73
N GLN A 62 0.93 -13.55 -13.54
CA GLN A 62 2.21 -12.88 -13.81
C GLN A 62 2.90 -12.36 -12.55
N LEU A 63 2.14 -11.73 -11.63
CA LEU A 63 2.70 -11.19 -10.39
C LEU A 63 3.15 -12.29 -9.41
N MET A 64 2.46 -13.44 -9.38
CA MET A 64 2.87 -14.59 -8.56
C MET A 64 4.17 -15.22 -9.09
N ASP A 65 4.28 -15.38 -10.42
CA ASP A 65 5.49 -15.92 -11.04
C ASP A 65 6.71 -15.00 -10.79
N GLU A 66 6.52 -13.67 -10.76
CA GLU A 66 7.55 -12.71 -10.39
C GLU A 66 7.99 -12.85 -8.93
N GLU A 67 7.06 -13.05 -7.99
CA GLU A 67 7.38 -13.22 -6.56
C GLU A 67 8.15 -14.50 -6.28
N GLU A 68 7.83 -15.62 -6.93
CA GLU A 68 8.57 -16.89 -6.81
C GLU A 68 9.99 -16.82 -7.39
N SER A 69 10.28 -15.81 -8.22
CA SER A 69 11.58 -15.63 -8.87
C SER A 69 12.60 -14.78 -8.09
N LEU A 70 12.17 -14.16 -6.98
CA LEU A 70 12.99 -13.30 -6.09
C LEU A 70 13.59 -14.08 -4.90
#